data_AF-A0A388K6Q8-F1
#
_entry.id   AF-A0A388K6Q8-F1
#
_cell.length_a   1.000
_cell.length_b   1.000
_cell.length_c   1.000
_cell.angle_alpha   90.00
_cell.angle_beta   90.00
_cell.angle_gamma   90.00
#
_symmetry.space_group_name_H-M   'P 1'
#
loop_
_entity.id
_entity.type
_entity.pdbx_description
1 polymer ?
#
loop_
_entity_poly.entity_id
_entity_poly.type
_entity_poly.pdbx_seq_one_letter_code
_entity_poly.pdbx_strand_id
1 'polypeptide(L)'
;MKKLGKNLETVMEYIEAELAAKEAKIRQKVEKKEDEKREKEAAEARARKVRKKAEKARLEEKRVATMKKNMNVRIKLTVKDVMQNAWQNSELRDALIATKLVKKKKDYEFVSRGTEEIRERTESLTIHKKRKRGFEPVFNDSPPIELSPKRTVKRTPRRGIMKPVKLATRLTRSKTKPKVKLSPTTKEKFASDVKKTIPASIGVIGRYKYRDEVMKQIKYHDEITLQNLCNEEGILYNGKIEAIFDLADHQTYIAYGSEDEKQDVVEE
;
A
#
# COMPACT_ATOMS: atom_id res chain seq x y z
N MET A 1 12.70 -5.09 -86.26
CA MET A 1 13.32 -4.55 -85.03
C MET A 1 12.46 -4.63 -83.76
N LYS A 2 11.12 -4.76 -83.82
CA LYS A 2 10.23 -4.78 -82.63
C LYS A 2 10.41 -5.97 -81.66
N LYS A 3 11.14 -7.03 -82.01
CA LYS A 3 11.36 -8.21 -81.15
C LYS A 3 12.48 -8.00 -80.11
N LEU A 4 13.41 -7.07 -80.33
CA LEU A 4 14.54 -6.84 -79.42
C LEU A 4 14.13 -6.00 -78.19
N GLY A 5 13.19 -5.06 -78.34
CA GLY A 5 12.74 -4.20 -77.23
C GLY A 5 12.07 -4.97 -76.09
N LYS A 6 11.26 -5.98 -76.41
CA LYS A 6 10.56 -6.81 -75.40
C LYS A 6 11.52 -7.60 -74.51
N ASN A 7 12.64 -8.08 -75.06
CA ASN A 7 13.63 -8.81 -74.27
C ASN A 7 14.38 -7.88 -73.31
N LEU A 8 14.62 -6.62 -73.70
CA LEU A 8 15.26 -5.64 -72.82
C LEU A 8 14.36 -5.24 -71.65
N GLU A 9 13.06 -5.06 -71.89
CA GLU A 9 12.06 -4.80 -70.85
C GLU A 9 12.05 -5.92 -69.79
N THR A 10 12.01 -7.19 -70.22
CA THR A 10 12.03 -8.33 -69.29
C THR A 10 13.31 -8.41 -68.45
N VAL A 11 14.45 -8.01 -69.01
CA VAL A 11 15.73 -7.98 -68.27
C VAL A 11 15.75 -6.85 -67.26
N MET A 12 15.21 -5.67 -67.60
CA MET A 12 15.11 -4.54 -66.68
C MET A 12 14.19 -4.85 -65.49
N GLU A 13 13.01 -5.43 -65.74
CA GLU A 13 12.08 -5.85 -64.68
C GLU A 13 12.71 -6.86 -63.72
N TYR A 14 13.51 -7.80 -64.24
CA TYR A 14 14.21 -8.78 -63.41
C TYR A 14 15.26 -8.12 -62.50
N ILE A 15 16.03 -7.15 -63.03
CA ILE A 15 17.03 -6.41 -62.24
C ILE A 15 16.35 -5.58 -61.14
N GLU A 16 15.25 -4.90 -61.46
CA GLU A 16 14.48 -4.12 -60.50
C GLU A 16 13.88 -5.01 -59.39
N ALA A 17 13.33 -6.17 -59.75
CA ALA A 17 12.82 -7.14 -58.79
C ALA A 17 13.94 -7.68 -57.88
N GLU A 18 15.14 -7.93 -58.41
CA GLU A 18 16.28 -8.41 -57.63
C GLU A 18 16.81 -7.33 -56.67
N LEU A 19 16.85 -6.06 -57.10
CA LEU A 19 17.21 -4.92 -56.26
C LEU A 19 16.18 -4.70 -55.15
N ALA A 20 14.88 -4.73 -55.47
CA ALA A 20 13.81 -4.62 -54.48
C ALA A 20 13.86 -5.76 -53.44
N ALA A 21 14.12 -6.99 -53.88
CA ALA A 21 14.28 -8.13 -52.98
C ALA A 21 15.51 -8.01 -52.07
N LYS A 22 16.63 -7.46 -52.58
CA LYS A 22 17.82 -7.18 -51.76
C LYS A 22 17.56 -6.08 -50.74
N GLU A 23 16.88 -5.00 -51.12
CA GLU A 23 16.54 -3.90 -50.21
C GLU A 23 15.56 -4.36 -49.11
N ALA A 24 14.54 -5.14 -49.46
CA ALA A 24 13.60 -5.71 -48.49
C ALA A 24 14.33 -6.61 -47.47
N LYS A 25 15.28 -7.43 -47.91
CA LYS A 25 16.11 -8.25 -47.00
C LYS A 25 16.99 -7.40 -46.08
N ILE A 26 17.52 -6.27 -46.54
CA ILE A 26 18.31 -5.35 -45.71
C ILE A 26 17.41 -4.68 -44.67
N ARG A 27 16.26 -4.13 -45.09
CA ARG A 27 15.28 -3.50 -44.19
C ARG A 27 14.82 -4.49 -43.10
N GLN A 28 14.48 -5.72 -43.49
CA GLN A 28 14.08 -6.75 -42.53
C GLN A 28 15.21 -7.14 -41.55
N LYS A 29 16.48 -7.13 -41.99
CA LYS A 29 17.63 -7.37 -41.08
C LYS A 29 17.87 -6.23 -40.12
N VAL A 30 17.61 -4.98 -40.52
CA VAL A 30 17.74 -3.80 -39.65
C VAL A 30 16.63 -3.79 -38.60
N GLU A 31 15.38 -4.00 -39.00
CA GLU A 31 14.22 -4.06 -38.10
C GLU A 31 14.38 -5.15 -37.05
N LYS A 32 14.78 -6.38 -37.44
CA LYS A 32 15.06 -7.46 -36.49
C LYS A 32 16.16 -7.11 -35.48
N LYS A 33 17.21 -6.39 -35.90
CA LYS A 33 18.28 -5.94 -35.00
C LYS A 33 17.83 -4.82 -34.06
N GLU A 34 16.91 -3.97 -34.49
CA GLU A 34 16.34 -2.91 -33.66
C GLU A 34 15.39 -3.48 -32.61
N ASP A 35 14.54 -4.44 -32.98
CA ASP A 35 13.66 -5.15 -32.06
C ASP A 35 14.44 -5.91 -30.99
N GLU A 36 15.51 -6.62 -31.38
CA GLU A 36 16.38 -7.32 -30.44
C GLU A 36 17.05 -6.35 -29.45
N LYS A 37 17.43 -5.14 -29.89
CA LYS A 37 17.97 -4.11 -29.01
C LYS A 37 16.92 -3.58 -28.05
N ARG A 38 15.70 -3.31 -28.52
CA ARG A 38 14.58 -2.87 -27.67
C ARG A 38 14.22 -3.91 -26.63
N GLU A 39 14.23 -5.18 -26.97
CA GLU A 39 13.96 -6.27 -26.04
C GLU A 39 15.07 -6.41 -24.98
N LYS A 40 16.35 -6.32 -25.38
CA LYS A 40 17.48 -6.35 -24.44
C LYS A 40 17.44 -5.18 -23.46
N GLU A 41 17.14 -3.96 -23.92
CA GLU A 41 17.01 -2.80 -23.05
C GLU A 41 15.83 -2.94 -22.07
N ALA A 42 14.68 -3.42 -22.55
CA ALA A 42 13.53 -3.69 -21.70
C ALA A 42 13.82 -4.78 -20.65
N ALA A 43 14.53 -5.84 -21.04
CA ALA A 43 14.95 -6.91 -20.13
C ALA A 43 15.94 -6.38 -19.08
N GLU A 44 16.90 -5.54 -19.47
CA GLU A 44 17.85 -4.93 -18.53
C GLU A 44 17.14 -3.98 -17.56
N ALA A 45 16.19 -3.16 -18.03
CA ALA A 45 15.39 -2.30 -17.17
C ALA A 45 14.58 -3.10 -16.15
N ARG A 46 14.01 -4.24 -16.55
CA ARG A 46 13.33 -5.18 -15.64
C ARG A 46 14.31 -5.79 -14.64
N ALA A 47 15.48 -6.24 -15.07
CA ALA A 47 16.51 -6.81 -14.21
C ALA A 47 17.02 -5.79 -13.17
N ARG A 48 17.24 -4.53 -13.57
CA ARG A 48 17.62 -3.44 -12.66
C ARG A 48 16.55 -3.18 -11.60
N LYS A 49 15.26 -3.19 -11.97
CA LYS A 49 14.15 -3.06 -11.01
C LYS A 49 14.10 -4.21 -10.02
N VAL A 50 14.32 -5.45 -10.48
CA VAL A 50 14.37 -6.63 -9.60
C VAL A 50 15.55 -6.56 -8.63
N ARG A 51 16.75 -6.20 -9.12
CA ARG A 51 17.95 -6.01 -8.29
C ARG A 51 17.75 -4.95 -7.21
N LYS A 52 17.21 -3.78 -7.57
CA LYS A 52 16.89 -2.70 -6.61
C LYS A 52 15.91 -3.15 -5.52
N LYS A 53 14.88 -3.93 -5.90
CA LYS A 53 13.91 -4.49 -4.94
C LYS A 53 14.56 -5.50 -4.00
N ALA A 54 15.41 -6.39 -4.52
CA ALA A 54 16.12 -7.39 -3.72
C ALA A 54 17.13 -6.75 -2.75
N GLU A 55 17.84 -5.71 -3.19
CA GLU A 55 18.75 -4.94 -2.34
C GLU A 55 18.01 -4.20 -1.22
N LYS A 56 16.88 -3.56 -1.55
CA LYS A 56 16.01 -2.91 -0.55
C LYS A 56 15.49 -3.92 0.47
N ALA A 57 15.10 -5.12 0.05
CA ALA A 57 14.66 -6.19 0.95
C ALA A 57 15.78 -6.63 1.90
N ARG A 58 17.03 -6.77 1.40
CA ARG A 58 18.19 -7.10 2.23
C ARG A 58 18.53 -6.00 3.24
N LEU A 59 18.41 -4.74 2.86
CA LEU A 59 18.65 -3.62 3.77
C LEU A 59 17.60 -3.58 4.89
N GLU A 60 16.33 -3.81 4.56
CA GLU A 60 15.25 -3.86 5.54
C GLU A 60 15.41 -5.04 6.50
N GLU A 61 15.81 -6.21 6.01
CA GLU A 61 16.10 -7.38 6.86
C GLU A 61 17.22 -7.07 7.87
N LYS A 62 18.29 -6.38 7.44
CA LYS A 62 19.36 -5.92 8.34
C LYS A 62 18.83 -4.96 9.40
N ARG A 63 17.96 -4.00 9.02
CA ARG A 63 17.35 -3.05 9.96
C ARG A 63 16.47 -3.76 10.99
N VAL A 64 15.65 -4.71 10.55
CA VAL A 64 14.81 -5.51 11.46
C VAL A 64 15.68 -6.34 12.42
N ALA A 65 16.77 -6.93 11.92
CA ALA A 65 17.71 -7.69 12.75
C ALA A 65 18.39 -6.82 13.82
N THR A 66 18.78 -5.59 13.50
CA THR A 66 19.36 -4.66 14.49
C THR A 66 18.34 -4.23 15.53
N MET A 67 17.11 -3.87 15.12
CA MET A 67 16.03 -3.55 16.07
C MET A 67 15.73 -4.73 17.00
N LYS A 68 15.68 -5.96 16.48
CA LYS A 68 15.46 -7.17 17.28
C LYS A 68 16.56 -7.40 18.31
N LYS A 69 17.83 -7.17 17.94
CA LYS A 69 18.96 -7.24 18.88
C LYS A 69 18.83 -6.20 19.99
N ASN A 70 18.55 -4.95 19.64
CA ASN A 70 18.38 -3.86 20.61
C ASN A 70 17.21 -4.12 21.57
N MET A 71 16.09 -4.63 21.05
CA MET A 71 14.94 -5.00 21.86
C MET A 71 15.27 -6.16 22.81
N ASN A 72 16.01 -7.17 22.35
CA ASN A 72 16.46 -8.26 23.22
C ASN A 72 17.39 -7.77 24.34
N VAL A 73 18.31 -6.85 24.05
CA VAL A 73 19.18 -6.24 25.07
C VAL A 73 18.34 -5.48 26.10
N ARG A 74 17.36 -4.66 25.66
CA ARG A 74 16.47 -3.93 26.56
C ARG A 74 15.65 -4.88 27.44
N ILE A 75 15.08 -5.93 26.86
CA ILE A 75 14.32 -6.95 27.62
C ILE A 75 15.21 -7.61 28.67
N LYS A 76 16.43 -8.02 28.32
CA LYS A 76 17.39 -8.61 29.27
C LYS A 76 17.74 -7.67 30.42
N LEU A 77 17.97 -6.39 30.12
CA LEU A 77 18.23 -5.37 31.15
C LEU A 77 17.01 -5.22 32.07
N THR A 78 15.80 -5.06 31.50
CA THR A 78 14.59 -4.92 32.32
C THR A 78 14.30 -6.15 33.19
N VAL A 79 14.53 -7.36 32.68
CA VAL A 79 14.36 -8.60 33.46
C VAL A 79 15.40 -8.67 34.58
N LYS A 80 16.66 -8.30 34.29
CA LYS A 80 17.72 -8.26 35.30
C LYS A 80 17.39 -7.24 36.40
N ASP A 81 16.92 -6.05 36.04
CA ASP A 81 16.57 -4.99 37.00
C ASP A 81 15.38 -5.41 37.87
N VAL A 82 14.33 -5.98 37.27
CA VAL A 82 13.17 -6.52 38.02
C VAL A 82 13.60 -7.64 38.97
N MET A 83 14.46 -8.56 38.51
CA MET A 83 15.00 -9.60 39.38
C MET A 83 15.85 -9.00 40.50
N GLN A 84 16.73 -8.05 40.21
CA GLN A 84 17.59 -7.43 41.22
C GLN A 84 16.77 -6.69 42.28
N ASN A 85 15.73 -5.95 41.86
CA ASN A 85 14.79 -5.28 42.78
C ASN A 85 14.01 -6.29 43.63
N ALA A 86 13.52 -7.39 43.03
CA ALA A 86 12.83 -8.45 43.77
C ALA A 86 13.75 -9.13 44.80
N TRP A 87 15.06 -9.22 44.54
CA TRP A 87 16.04 -9.77 45.48
C TRP A 87 16.43 -8.78 46.59
N GLN A 88 16.34 -7.48 46.32
CA GLN A 88 16.57 -6.42 47.30
C GLN A 88 15.35 -6.26 48.24
N ASN A 89 14.15 -6.50 47.74
CA ASN A 89 12.95 -6.56 48.57
C ASN A 89 13.05 -7.77 49.51
N SER A 90 13.28 -7.49 50.79
CA SER A 90 13.64 -8.46 51.85
C SER A 90 12.62 -9.58 52.03
N GLU A 91 11.35 -9.37 51.68
CA GLU A 91 10.27 -10.35 51.84
C GLU A 91 10.56 -11.68 51.12
N LEU A 92 11.14 -11.64 49.92
CA LEU A 92 11.53 -12.86 49.19
C LEU A 92 12.76 -13.53 49.79
N ARG A 93 13.72 -12.74 50.29
CA ARG A 93 14.91 -13.24 51.00
C ARG A 93 14.51 -13.96 52.29
N ASP A 94 13.63 -13.36 53.07
CA ASP A 94 13.17 -13.88 54.35
C ASP A 94 12.29 -15.12 54.15
N ALA A 95 11.43 -15.15 53.13
CA ALA A 95 10.66 -16.34 52.75
C ALA A 95 11.55 -17.51 52.28
N LEU A 96 12.63 -17.23 51.54
CA LEU A 96 13.61 -18.24 51.13
C LEU A 96 14.43 -18.78 52.30
N ILE A 97 14.79 -17.94 53.27
CA ILE A 97 15.47 -18.37 54.49
C ILE A 97 14.52 -19.20 55.37
N ALA A 98 13.27 -18.77 55.54
CA ALA A 98 12.25 -19.49 56.31
C ALA A 98 11.94 -20.87 55.71
N THR A 99 11.85 -20.98 54.38
CA THR A 99 11.60 -22.27 53.71
C THR A 99 12.78 -23.24 53.75
N LYS A 100 14.03 -22.74 53.82
CA LYS A 100 15.22 -23.58 54.03
C LYS A 100 15.29 -24.20 55.42
N LEU A 101 14.64 -23.62 56.42
CA LEU A 101 14.61 -24.20 57.78
C LEU A 101 13.70 -25.43 57.91
N VAL A 102 12.71 -25.59 57.02
CA VAL A 102 11.67 -26.64 57.15
C VAL A 102 12.00 -27.92 56.37
N LYS A 103 12.89 -27.86 55.36
CA LYS A 103 13.17 -29.03 54.52
C LYS A 103 14.41 -29.79 54.97
N LYS A 104 14.19 -30.72 55.91
CA LYS A 104 14.99 -31.95 56.00
C LYS A 104 15.11 -32.55 54.59
N LYS A 105 16.36 -32.79 54.19
CA LYS A 105 16.79 -33.37 52.92
C LYS A 105 15.88 -34.53 52.50
N LYS A 106 15.02 -34.29 51.50
CA LYS A 106 14.63 -35.32 50.55
C LYS A 106 15.34 -34.94 49.27
N ASP A 107 16.29 -35.77 48.89
CA ASP A 107 17.03 -35.69 47.64
C ASP A 107 16.03 -35.84 46.50
N TYR A 108 15.45 -34.73 46.09
CA TYR A 108 14.66 -34.68 44.87
C TYR A 108 15.67 -34.49 43.74
N GLU A 109 16.13 -35.61 43.24
CA GLU A 109 16.87 -35.74 41.99
C GLU A 109 16.06 -35.01 40.92
N PHE A 110 16.48 -33.80 40.60
CA PHE A 110 15.86 -32.98 39.56
C PHE A 110 16.21 -33.66 38.23
N VAL A 111 15.31 -34.54 37.78
CA VAL A 111 15.37 -35.22 36.49
C VAL A 111 15.18 -34.18 35.38
N SER A 112 16.26 -33.44 35.10
CA SER A 112 16.39 -32.50 33.98
C SER A 112 16.50 -33.21 32.63
N ARG A 113 16.07 -34.47 32.54
CA ARG A 113 16.24 -35.34 31.36
C ARG A 113 15.06 -35.29 30.38
N GLY A 114 13.97 -34.61 30.72
CA GLY A 114 12.71 -34.66 29.96
C GLY A 114 12.59 -33.67 28.79
N THR A 115 13.41 -32.62 28.70
CA THR A 115 13.26 -31.61 27.64
C THR A 115 14.04 -31.94 26.37
N GLU A 116 15.09 -32.76 26.48
CA GLU A 116 15.93 -33.17 25.35
C GLU A 116 15.24 -34.25 24.50
N GLU A 117 14.54 -35.20 25.13
CA GLU A 117 13.72 -36.22 24.44
C GLU A 117 12.57 -35.60 23.62
N ILE A 118 11.93 -34.55 24.13
CA ILE A 118 10.86 -33.86 23.40
C ILE A 118 11.44 -33.18 22.16
N ARG A 119 12.65 -32.61 22.27
CA ARG A 119 13.34 -31.92 21.18
C ARG A 119 13.73 -32.88 20.05
N GLU A 120 14.33 -34.02 20.39
CA GLU A 120 14.66 -35.08 19.42
C GLU A 120 13.38 -35.64 18.74
N ARG A 121 12.30 -35.88 19.50
CA ARG A 121 11.03 -36.33 18.92
C ARG A 121 10.44 -35.29 17.96
N THR A 122 10.50 -34.00 18.29
CA THR A 122 9.99 -32.95 17.38
C THR A 122 10.84 -32.70 16.15
N GLU A 123 12.17 -32.88 16.20
CA GLU A 123 13.02 -32.76 15.01
C GLU A 123 12.75 -33.88 13.99
N SER A 124 12.32 -35.05 14.45
CA SER A 124 11.87 -36.14 13.56
C SER A 124 10.54 -35.87 12.85
N LEU A 125 9.74 -34.90 13.31
CA LEU A 125 8.46 -34.52 12.71
C LEU A 125 8.59 -33.51 11.57
N THR A 126 9.80 -33.31 11.03
CA THR A 126 10.01 -32.42 9.90
C THR A 126 9.35 -33.02 8.65
N ILE A 127 8.13 -32.58 8.34
CA ILE A 127 7.37 -33.01 7.17
C ILE A 127 8.05 -32.45 5.91
N HIS A 128 9.08 -33.14 5.41
CA HIS A 128 9.80 -32.77 4.19
C HIS A 128 8.97 -32.94 2.91
N LYS A 129 7.88 -33.70 3.00
CA LYS A 129 7.00 -33.98 1.88
C LYS A 129 5.77 -33.09 1.97
N LYS A 130 5.81 -31.93 1.29
CA LYS A 130 4.58 -31.18 1.01
C LYS A 130 3.60 -32.14 0.34
N ARG A 131 2.50 -32.46 1.04
CA ARG A 131 1.40 -33.22 0.44
C ARG A 131 1.00 -32.47 -0.83
N LYS A 132 1.04 -33.14 -1.97
CA LYS A 132 0.42 -32.64 -3.20
C LYS A 132 -1.03 -32.36 -2.80
N ARG A 133 -1.44 -31.09 -2.81
CA ARG A 133 -2.84 -30.71 -2.68
C ARG A 133 -3.58 -31.56 -3.71
N GLY A 134 -4.50 -32.41 -3.27
CA GLY A 134 -5.33 -33.18 -4.19
C GLY A 134 -6.05 -32.25 -5.14
N PHE A 135 -6.58 -32.81 -6.23
CA PHE A 135 -7.49 -32.07 -7.13
C PHE A 135 -8.54 -31.36 -6.28
N GLU A 136 -8.73 -30.05 -6.49
CA GLU A 136 -9.73 -29.30 -5.75
C GLU A 136 -11.08 -29.99 -5.89
N PRO A 137 -11.75 -30.36 -4.77
CA PRO A 137 -13.05 -30.97 -4.84
C PRO A 137 -13.99 -30.01 -5.57
N VAL A 138 -14.54 -30.48 -6.68
CA VAL A 138 -15.52 -29.76 -7.48
C VAL A 138 -16.82 -29.73 -6.68
N PHE A 139 -17.06 -28.63 -5.95
CA PHE A 139 -18.33 -28.38 -5.28
C PHE A 139 -19.37 -28.00 -6.33
N ASN A 140 -20.01 -29.00 -6.94
CA ASN A 140 -21.02 -28.78 -7.97
C ASN A 140 -22.40 -28.39 -7.43
N ASP A 141 -22.68 -28.47 -6.12
CA ASP A 141 -24.02 -28.20 -5.59
C ASP A 141 -23.98 -27.63 -4.16
N SER A 142 -23.11 -26.65 -3.90
CA SER A 142 -23.27 -25.85 -2.68
C SER A 142 -24.46 -24.90 -2.89
N PRO A 143 -25.56 -25.04 -2.12
CA PRO A 143 -26.72 -24.17 -2.27
C PRO A 143 -26.28 -22.71 -2.12
N PRO A 144 -26.82 -21.79 -2.95
CA PRO A 144 -26.50 -20.38 -2.84
C PRO A 144 -26.83 -19.94 -1.42
N ILE A 145 -25.79 -19.49 -0.69
CA ILE A 145 -25.95 -18.92 0.63
C ILE A 145 -26.97 -17.78 0.49
N GLU A 146 -28.16 -18.00 1.03
CA GLU A 146 -29.21 -17.00 1.18
C GLU A 146 -28.69 -15.92 2.12
N LEU A 147 -28.04 -14.92 1.54
CA LEU A 147 -27.70 -13.70 2.25
C LEU A 147 -29.02 -13.01 2.62
N SER A 148 -29.28 -12.94 3.92
CA SER A 148 -30.45 -12.24 4.47
C SER A 148 -30.66 -10.87 3.80
N PRO A 149 -31.92 -10.51 3.45
CA PRO A 149 -32.21 -9.27 2.74
C PRO A 149 -31.75 -8.06 3.56
N LYS A 150 -30.81 -7.30 2.99
CA LYS A 150 -30.36 -6.00 3.50
C LYS A 150 -31.57 -5.16 3.91
N ARG A 151 -31.71 -4.95 5.22
CA ARG A 151 -32.67 -3.99 5.80
C ARG A 151 -32.48 -2.63 5.13
N THR A 152 -33.46 -2.23 4.34
CA THR A 152 -33.58 -0.86 3.82
C THR A 152 -33.63 0.10 4.99
N VAL A 153 -32.71 1.06 5.04
CA VAL A 153 -32.72 2.14 6.04
C VAL A 153 -33.97 2.97 5.81
N LYS A 154 -34.80 3.02 6.85
CA LYS A 154 -36.03 3.79 6.91
C LYS A 154 -35.74 5.28 6.76
N ARG A 155 -36.40 5.87 5.77
CA ARG A 155 -36.82 7.27 5.69
C ARG A 155 -37.29 7.83 7.05
N THR A 156 -36.75 8.98 7.44
CA THR A 156 -37.40 10.01 8.30
C THR A 156 -36.81 11.40 7.93
N PRO A 157 -37.42 12.54 8.31
CA PRO A 157 -38.46 13.20 7.53
C PRO A 157 -38.12 14.66 7.15
N ARG A 158 -38.79 15.17 6.11
CA ARG A 158 -38.86 16.59 5.73
C ARG A 158 -39.17 17.50 6.93
N ARG A 159 -38.21 18.32 7.37
CA ARG A 159 -38.39 19.59 8.10
C ARG A 159 -37.18 20.47 7.77
N GLY A 160 -37.25 21.75 7.41
CA GLY A 160 -38.37 22.62 7.16
C GLY A 160 -37.93 23.72 6.19
N ILE A 161 -38.92 24.27 5.50
CA ILE A 161 -38.80 25.47 4.67
C ILE A 161 -38.67 26.65 5.63
N MET A 162 -37.46 27.18 5.80
CA MET A 162 -37.28 28.52 6.36
C MET A 162 -37.08 29.50 5.23
N LYS A 163 -38.05 30.43 5.12
CA LYS A 163 -38.06 31.56 4.21
C LYS A 163 -36.80 32.41 4.41
N PRO A 164 -36.14 32.94 3.37
CA PRO A 164 -35.10 33.94 3.56
C PRO A 164 -35.74 35.24 4.06
N VAL A 165 -35.36 35.63 5.28
CA VAL A 165 -35.66 36.95 5.86
C VAL A 165 -34.92 38.00 5.03
N LYS A 166 -35.69 38.92 4.44
CA LYS A 166 -35.16 40.11 3.75
C LYS A 166 -34.61 41.07 4.80
N LEU A 167 -33.32 40.97 5.12
CA LEU A 167 -32.60 42.05 5.80
C LEU A 167 -31.96 42.94 4.75
N ALA A 168 -32.65 44.05 4.49
CA ALA A 168 -32.10 45.18 3.78
C ALA A 168 -31.16 45.95 4.72
N THR A 169 -29.86 45.95 4.43
CA THR A 169 -28.92 46.96 4.96
C THR A 169 -27.79 47.19 3.97
N ARG A 170 -28.04 48.20 3.12
CA ARG A 170 -27.09 49.17 2.56
C ARG A 170 -25.68 49.12 3.17
N LEU A 171 -24.71 48.55 2.43
CA LEU A 171 -23.28 48.80 2.65
C LEU A 171 -22.53 48.99 1.32
N THR A 172 -22.26 50.26 1.05
CA THR A 172 -21.04 50.84 0.46
C THR A 172 -20.26 50.05 -0.60
N ARG A 173 -20.37 50.57 -1.82
CA ARG A 173 -19.49 50.38 -2.99
C ARG A 173 -18.03 50.69 -2.64
N SER A 174 -17.18 49.67 -2.55
CA SER A 174 -15.72 49.81 -2.64
C SER A 174 -15.21 49.07 -3.88
N LYS A 175 -14.51 49.82 -4.73
CA LYS A 175 -13.94 49.34 -5.98
C LYS A 175 -12.79 48.37 -5.67
N THR A 176 -12.95 47.10 -6.00
CA THR A 176 -11.86 46.12 -6.01
C THR A 176 -11.63 45.58 -7.41
N LYS A 177 -10.36 45.43 -7.75
CA LYS A 177 -9.79 45.27 -9.10
C LYS A 177 -10.33 44.01 -9.82
N PRO A 178 -10.40 44.01 -11.17
CA PRO A 178 -10.88 42.86 -11.92
C PRO A 178 -9.96 41.65 -11.68
N LYS A 179 -10.49 40.61 -11.04
CA LYS A 179 -9.86 39.29 -11.00
C LYS A 179 -9.79 38.75 -12.44
N VAL A 180 -8.57 38.52 -12.90
CA VAL A 180 -8.27 37.80 -14.14
C VAL A 180 -9.02 36.47 -14.12
N LYS A 181 -9.95 36.29 -15.06
CA LYS A 181 -10.66 35.03 -15.25
C LYS A 181 -9.68 34.01 -15.80
N LEU A 182 -9.09 33.21 -14.91
CA LEU A 182 -8.41 31.97 -15.30
C LEU A 182 -9.42 31.08 -16.03
N SER A 183 -9.02 30.55 -17.17
CA SER A 183 -9.84 29.71 -18.04
C SER A 183 -10.39 28.50 -17.28
N PRO A 184 -11.63 28.05 -17.56
CA PRO A 184 -12.25 26.92 -16.85
C PRO A 184 -11.63 25.54 -17.16
N THR A 185 -10.60 25.45 -17.99
CA THR A 185 -10.18 24.20 -18.65
C THR A 185 -9.18 23.34 -17.85
N THR A 186 -8.73 23.77 -16.68
CA THR A 186 -7.86 22.97 -15.80
C THR A 186 -8.58 22.36 -14.59
N LYS A 187 -9.83 22.75 -14.33
CA LYS A 187 -10.59 22.34 -13.14
C LYS A 187 -11.13 20.90 -13.19
N GLU A 188 -11.28 20.31 -14.37
CA GLU A 188 -11.91 18.99 -14.53
C GLU A 188 -10.94 17.80 -14.48
N LYS A 189 -9.63 18.03 -14.56
CA LYS A 189 -8.65 16.93 -14.60
C LYS A 189 -8.37 16.32 -13.22
N PHE A 190 -8.43 17.10 -12.15
CA PHE A 190 -8.21 16.57 -10.79
C PHE A 190 -9.42 15.80 -10.26
N ALA A 191 -10.64 16.32 -10.50
CA ALA A 191 -11.86 15.65 -10.04
C ALA A 191 -12.13 14.31 -10.74
N SER A 192 -11.53 14.07 -11.91
CA SER A 192 -11.72 12.83 -12.69
C SER A 192 -10.67 11.76 -12.41
N ASP A 193 -9.47 12.11 -11.93
CA ASP A 193 -8.44 11.13 -11.59
C ASP A 193 -8.56 10.60 -10.15
N VAL A 194 -9.02 11.42 -9.19
CA VAL A 194 -9.24 10.97 -7.79
C VAL A 194 -10.44 10.03 -7.67
N LYS A 195 -11.45 10.14 -8.55
CA LYS A 195 -12.67 9.33 -8.48
C LYS A 195 -12.51 7.87 -8.93
N LYS A 196 -11.36 7.47 -9.49
CA LYS A 196 -11.26 6.19 -10.22
C LYS A 196 -10.85 4.98 -9.39
N THR A 197 -10.35 5.14 -8.17
CA THR A 197 -9.91 4.00 -7.36
C THR A 197 -10.08 4.26 -5.87
N ILE A 198 -11.33 4.31 -5.38
CA ILE A 198 -11.56 4.05 -3.96
C ILE A 198 -11.26 2.57 -3.75
N PRO A 199 -10.17 2.18 -3.06
CA PRO A 199 -9.87 0.77 -2.85
C PRO A 199 -11.03 0.13 -2.08
N ALA A 200 -11.60 -0.95 -2.63
CA ALA A 200 -12.76 -1.65 -2.07
C ALA A 200 -12.54 -2.23 -0.65
N SER A 201 -11.35 -2.06 -0.07
CA SER A 201 -11.06 -2.41 1.32
C SER A 201 -11.72 -1.41 2.27
N ILE A 202 -12.92 -1.72 2.73
CA ILE A 202 -13.65 -0.96 3.75
C ILE A 202 -12.94 -1.13 5.10
N GLY A 203 -12.63 -0.03 5.81
CA GLY A 203 -12.06 -0.04 7.17
C GLY A 203 -10.81 0.83 7.35
N VAL A 204 -10.20 0.78 8.54
CA VAL A 204 -9.02 1.57 8.96
C VAL A 204 -7.87 1.45 7.95
N ILE A 205 -7.64 0.24 7.44
CA ILE A 205 -6.56 -0.05 6.47
C ILE A 205 -6.84 0.62 5.11
N GLY A 206 -8.10 0.67 4.68
CA GLY A 206 -8.51 1.33 3.44
C GLY A 206 -8.30 2.84 3.50
N ARG A 207 -8.71 3.46 4.61
CA ARG A 207 -8.46 4.88 4.90
C ARG A 207 -6.98 5.23 4.83
N TYR A 208 -6.13 4.46 5.50
CA TYR A 208 -4.68 4.70 5.49
C TYR A 208 -4.09 4.62 4.07
N LYS A 209 -4.49 3.62 3.28
CA LYS A 209 -4.03 3.47 1.90
C LYS A 209 -4.50 4.63 1.01
N TYR A 210 -5.76 5.04 1.16
CA TYR A 210 -6.31 6.17 0.42
C TYR A 210 -5.59 7.47 0.76
N ARG A 211 -5.38 7.76 2.06
CA ARG A 211 -4.60 8.92 2.52
C ARG A 211 -3.19 8.93 1.94
N ASP A 212 -2.48 7.80 1.95
CA ASP A 212 -1.12 7.68 1.40
C ASP A 212 -1.09 7.87 -0.13
N GLU A 213 -2.14 7.49 -0.84
CA GLU A 213 -2.28 7.73 -2.28
C GLU A 213 -2.54 9.22 -2.58
N VAL A 214 -3.45 9.85 -1.86
CA VAL A 214 -3.73 11.30 -1.95
C VAL A 214 -2.46 12.10 -1.65
N MET A 215 -1.72 11.77 -0.58
CA MET A 215 -0.44 12.42 -0.27
C MET A 215 0.56 12.31 -1.41
N LYS A 216 0.67 11.16 -2.09
CA LYS A 216 1.59 10.99 -3.23
C LYS A 216 1.22 11.86 -4.41
N GLN A 217 -0.08 12.02 -4.68
CA GLN A 217 -0.56 12.90 -5.75
C GLN A 217 -0.26 14.37 -5.42
N ILE A 218 -0.58 14.79 -4.19
CA ILE A 218 -0.46 16.18 -3.77
C ILE A 218 1.00 16.61 -3.55
N LYS A 219 1.90 15.69 -3.20
CA LYS A 219 3.32 15.96 -2.91
C LYS A 219 4.08 16.71 -4.02
N TYR A 220 3.72 16.47 -5.27
CA TYR A 220 4.42 17.06 -6.42
C TYR A 220 3.86 18.43 -6.84
N HIS A 221 2.87 18.95 -6.13
CA HIS A 221 2.31 20.27 -6.40
C HIS A 221 3.20 21.40 -5.83
N ASP A 222 3.17 22.52 -6.55
CA ASP A 222 3.81 23.77 -6.14
C ASP A 222 2.99 24.43 -5.02
N GLU A 223 3.64 25.31 -4.26
CA GLU A 223 3.02 26.01 -3.12
C GLU A 223 1.78 26.81 -3.54
N ILE A 224 1.84 27.47 -4.70
CA ILE A 224 0.71 28.24 -5.24
C ILE A 224 -0.48 27.33 -5.53
N THR A 225 -0.23 26.16 -6.13
CA THR A 225 -1.29 25.19 -6.41
C THR A 225 -1.87 24.59 -5.14
N LEU A 226 -1.04 24.32 -4.12
CA LEU A 226 -1.50 23.84 -2.82
C LEU A 226 -2.35 24.87 -2.09
N GLN A 227 -1.94 26.14 -2.10
CA GLN A 227 -2.71 27.21 -1.48
C GLN A 227 -4.09 27.37 -2.14
N ASN A 228 -4.17 27.22 -3.47
CA ASN A 228 -5.44 27.23 -4.18
C ASN A 228 -6.32 26.03 -3.80
N LEU A 229 -5.74 24.83 -3.71
CA LEU A 229 -6.46 23.62 -3.27
C LEU A 229 -6.98 23.77 -1.83
N CYS A 230 -6.16 24.29 -0.91
CA CYS A 230 -6.59 24.58 0.46
C CYS A 230 -7.75 25.60 0.48
N ASN A 231 -7.69 26.67 -0.32
CA ASN A 231 -8.77 27.65 -0.41
C ASN A 231 -10.06 27.07 -1.01
N GLU A 232 -9.96 26.14 -1.96
CA GLU A 232 -11.11 25.47 -2.57
C GLU A 232 -11.79 24.50 -1.59
N GLU A 233 -11.01 23.79 -0.77
CA GLU A 233 -11.52 22.88 0.27
C GLU A 233 -11.87 23.60 1.58
N GLY A 234 -11.51 24.88 1.74
CA GLY A 234 -11.80 25.67 2.95
C GLY A 234 -10.82 25.42 4.11
N ILE A 235 -9.62 24.93 3.81
CA ILE A 235 -8.55 24.60 4.76
C ILE A 235 -7.57 25.78 4.86
N LEU A 236 -7.10 26.10 6.07
CA LEU A 236 -6.09 27.15 6.28
C LEU A 236 -4.70 26.66 5.82
N TYR A 237 -4.00 27.47 5.01
CA TYR A 237 -2.65 27.12 4.55
C TYR A 237 -1.59 27.51 5.60
N ASN A 238 -1.09 26.53 6.35
CA ASN A 238 -0.04 26.72 7.37
C ASN A 238 1.37 26.26 6.91
N GLY A 239 1.58 26.12 5.60
CA GLY A 239 2.84 25.70 5.01
C GLY A 239 2.70 24.41 4.21
N LYS A 240 3.73 24.10 3.40
CA LYS A 240 3.64 23.05 2.39
C LYS A 240 3.36 21.66 2.98
N ILE A 241 4.01 21.32 4.08
CA ILE A 241 3.89 19.99 4.70
C ILE A 241 2.53 19.83 5.37
N GLU A 242 2.11 20.81 6.18
CA GLU A 242 0.82 20.79 6.89
C GLU A 242 -0.35 20.76 5.91
N ALA A 243 -0.30 21.59 4.86
CA ALA A 243 -1.31 21.62 3.80
C ALA A 243 -1.51 20.26 3.12
N ILE A 244 -0.43 19.48 2.89
CA ILE A 244 -0.53 18.13 2.31
C ILE A 244 -1.27 17.18 3.26
N PHE A 245 -0.98 17.24 4.55
CA PHE A 245 -1.63 16.39 5.55
C PHE A 245 -3.11 16.76 5.71
N ASP A 246 -3.42 18.04 5.85
CA ASP A 246 -4.79 18.52 6.05
C ASP A 246 -5.69 18.23 4.85
N LEU A 247 -5.19 18.44 3.62
CA LEU A 247 -5.90 18.07 2.39
C LEU A 247 -6.13 16.55 2.31
N ALA A 248 -5.11 15.74 2.64
CA ALA A 248 -5.25 14.29 2.60
C ALA A 248 -6.25 13.77 3.65
N ASP A 249 -6.25 14.35 4.84
CA ASP A 249 -7.18 14.00 5.91
C ASP A 249 -8.61 14.44 5.56
N HIS A 250 -8.79 15.65 5.04
CA HIS A 250 -10.10 16.14 4.59
C HIS A 250 -10.69 15.30 3.45
N GLN A 251 -9.89 14.96 2.43
CA GLN A 251 -10.35 14.07 1.36
C GLN A 251 -10.67 12.66 1.86
N THR A 252 -9.90 12.14 2.83
CA THR A 252 -10.17 10.83 3.45
C THR A 252 -11.46 10.88 4.27
N TYR A 253 -11.71 11.99 4.98
CA TYR A 253 -12.94 12.25 5.71
C TYR A 253 -14.16 12.28 4.78
N ILE A 254 -14.07 12.95 3.63
CA ILE A 254 -15.15 12.97 2.63
C ILE A 254 -15.42 11.57 2.07
N ALA A 255 -14.37 10.77 1.83
CA ALA A 255 -14.51 9.44 1.22
C ALA A 255 -15.01 8.35 2.19
N TYR A 256 -14.59 8.39 3.45
CA TYR A 256 -14.84 7.31 4.43
C TYR A 256 -15.66 7.74 5.66
N GLY A 257 -15.91 9.03 5.87
CA GLY A 257 -16.57 9.58 7.06
C GLY A 257 -15.68 9.62 8.32
N SER A 258 -16.18 10.24 9.39
CA SER A 258 -15.54 10.20 10.72
C SER A 258 -15.52 8.78 11.29
N GLU A 259 -14.43 8.39 11.95
CA GLU A 259 -14.32 7.11 12.66
C GLU A 259 -15.04 7.08 14.00
N ASP A 260 -15.40 8.25 14.53
CA ASP A 260 -15.67 8.43 15.96
C ASP A 260 -17.05 7.89 16.43
N GLU A 261 -17.87 7.33 15.54
CA GLU A 261 -19.25 6.91 15.90
C GLU A 261 -19.44 5.39 16.05
N LYS A 262 -18.38 4.56 16.09
CA LYS A 262 -18.53 3.08 16.09
C LYS A 262 -17.87 2.30 17.22
N GLN A 263 -17.41 2.93 18.29
CA GLN A 263 -16.79 2.21 19.42
C GLN A 263 -17.67 2.00 20.67
N ASP A 264 -18.89 2.56 20.74
CA ASP A 264 -19.70 2.52 21.97
C ASP A 264 -20.97 1.65 21.89
N VAL A 265 -20.85 0.40 21.43
CA VAL A 265 -21.89 -0.63 21.70
C VAL A 265 -21.22 -1.97 22.03
N VAL A 266 -20.59 -2.02 23.19
CA VAL A 266 -20.46 -3.28 23.96
C VAL A 266 -21.40 -3.09 25.15
N GLU A 267 -22.69 -3.34 24.92
CA GLU A 267 -23.66 -3.46 26.01
C GLU A 267 -23.37 -4.77 26.78
N GLU A 268 -23.41 -4.60 28.10
CA GLU A 268 -23.24 -5.57 29.20
C GLU A 268 -24.24 -6.73 29.17
#